data_AF-A0A011VZC9-F1
#
_entry.id   AF-A0A011VZC9-F1
#
_cell.length_a   1.000
_cell.length_b   1.000
_cell.length_c   1.000
_cell.angle_alpha   90.00
_cell.angle_beta   90.00
_cell.angle_gamma   90.00
#
_symmetry.space_group_name_H-M   'P 1'
#
loop_
_entity.id
_entity.type
_entity.pdbx_description
1 polymer ?
#
loop_
_entity_poly.entity_id
_entity_poly.type
_entity_poly.pdbx_seq_one_letter_code
_entity_poly.pdbx_strand_id
1 'polypeptide(L)'
;MSRIITQKAEENKQISERIKNFMKRFDVSSALKSSNAVKIKGFTVIEIFQYLFMLVFAHRSIYMDMKKDTAPFAKDTVYRFLNSARINWLRFTTRLSAKIIKDAIAPPTSEQRENVLIIDDSVFERNRSKKVELLTKVFDHAKRNYIYGFRMLTLGWLDGNTFMPVNSILLCLQDI
;
A
#
# COMPACT_ATOMS: atom_id res chain seq x y z
N MET A 1 -27.34 -25.65 21.47
CA MET A 1 -26.04 -25.92 20.81
C MET A 1 -25.28 -24.60 20.68
N SER A 2 -24.19 -24.41 21.43
CA SER A 2 -23.33 -23.24 21.25
C SER A 2 -22.55 -23.38 19.93
N ARG A 3 -22.65 -22.39 19.05
CA ARG A 3 -21.76 -22.31 17.88
C ARG A 3 -20.38 -21.94 18.41
N ILE A 4 -19.43 -22.86 18.32
CA ILE A 4 -18.01 -22.56 18.59
C ILE A 4 -17.56 -21.61 17.48
N ILE A 5 -17.55 -20.30 17.77
CA ILE A 5 -16.94 -19.31 16.90
C ILE A 5 -15.42 -19.47 17.08
N THR A 6 -14.76 -20.05 16.07
CA THR A 6 -13.29 -20.10 16.03
C THR A 6 -12.70 -18.70 16.23
N GLN A 7 -11.72 -18.54 17.12
CA GLN A 7 -11.07 -17.25 17.45
C GLN A 7 -10.68 -16.44 16.20
N LYS A 8 -10.20 -17.12 15.14
CA LYS A 8 -9.88 -16.52 13.83
C LYS A 8 -11.05 -15.80 13.14
N ALA A 9 -12.29 -16.25 13.33
CA ALA A 9 -13.44 -15.62 12.69
C ALA A 9 -13.79 -14.29 13.36
N GLU A 10 -13.72 -14.22 14.68
CA GLU A 10 -13.97 -13.01 15.46
C GLU A 10 -12.85 -11.98 15.25
N GLU A 11 -11.59 -12.42 15.22
CA GLU A 11 -10.43 -11.58 14.88
C GLU A 11 -10.57 -10.94 13.49
N ASN A 12 -10.95 -11.72 12.47
CA ASN A 12 -11.15 -11.19 11.11
C ASN A 12 -12.29 -10.15 11.06
N LYS A 13 -13.34 -10.34 11.85
CA LYS A 13 -14.46 -9.39 11.92
C LYS A 13 -14.00 -8.05 12.53
N GLN A 14 -13.27 -8.11 13.64
CA GLN A 14 -12.69 -6.92 14.27
C GLN A 14 -11.70 -6.19 13.35
N ILE A 15 -10.84 -6.93 12.64
CA ILE A 15 -9.93 -6.36 11.65
C ILE A 15 -10.72 -5.65 10.54
N SER A 16 -11.75 -6.30 9.98
CA SER A 16 -12.59 -5.71 8.94
C SER A 16 -13.28 -4.42 9.41
N GLU A 17 -13.81 -4.39 10.63
CA GLU A 17 -14.43 -3.18 11.20
C GLU A 17 -13.43 -2.04 11.38
N ARG A 18 -12.23 -2.33 11.92
CA ARG A 18 -11.15 -1.34 12.05
C ARG A 18 -10.72 -0.78 10.69
N ILE A 19 -10.60 -1.64 9.68
CA ILE A 19 -10.26 -1.22 8.32
C ILE A 19 -11.35 -0.31 7.75
N LYS A 20 -12.64 -0.66 7.89
CA LYS A 20 -13.75 0.18 7.42
C LYS A 20 -13.74 1.54 8.10
N ASN A 21 -13.52 1.57 9.41
CA ASN A 21 -13.44 2.80 10.19
C ASN A 21 -12.24 3.67 9.75
N PHE A 22 -11.08 3.06 9.52
CA PHE A 22 -9.92 3.75 8.96
C PHE A 22 -10.23 4.35 7.58
N MET A 23 -10.79 3.55 6.67
CA MET A 23 -11.12 4.00 5.31
C MET A 23 -12.13 5.15 5.30
N LYS A 24 -13.11 5.11 6.22
CA LYS A 24 -14.07 6.18 6.41
C LYS A 24 -13.41 7.44 7.00
N ARG A 25 -12.63 7.29 8.07
CA ARG A 25 -11.96 8.42 8.76
C ARG A 25 -11.05 9.19 7.81
N PHE A 26 -10.33 8.49 6.93
CA PHE A 26 -9.35 9.09 6.03
C PHE A 26 -9.83 9.20 4.57
N ASP A 27 -11.15 9.15 4.33
CA ASP A 27 -11.77 9.32 3.00
C ASP A 27 -11.07 8.53 1.88
N VAL A 28 -10.67 7.28 2.15
CA VAL A 28 -9.84 6.48 1.24
C VAL A 28 -10.50 6.32 -0.13
N SER A 29 -11.83 6.18 -0.18
CA SER A 29 -12.58 6.14 -1.43
C SER A 29 -12.39 7.42 -2.28
N SER A 30 -12.40 8.59 -1.64
CA SER A 30 -12.15 9.88 -2.31
C SER A 30 -10.69 10.00 -2.77
N ALA A 31 -9.74 9.56 -1.94
CA ALA A 31 -8.32 9.51 -2.32
C ALA A 31 -8.08 8.61 -3.53
N LEU A 32 -8.73 7.43 -3.57
CA LEU A 32 -8.69 6.51 -4.72
C LEU A 32 -9.29 7.16 -5.98
N LYS A 33 -10.48 7.75 -5.88
CA LYS A 33 -11.15 8.42 -7.01
C LYS A 33 -10.31 9.58 -7.56
N SER A 34 -9.76 10.42 -6.69
CA SER A 34 -8.88 11.53 -7.08
C SER A 34 -7.52 11.07 -7.64
N SER A 35 -7.20 9.79 -7.49
CA SER A 35 -6.01 9.13 -8.05
C SER A 35 -6.34 8.27 -9.27
N ASN A 36 -7.46 8.56 -9.92
CA ASN A 36 -7.96 7.89 -11.13
C ASN A 36 -8.31 6.40 -10.96
N ALA A 37 -8.46 5.93 -9.71
CA ALA A 37 -8.97 4.60 -9.43
C ALA A 37 -10.50 4.62 -9.56
N VAL A 38 -10.98 4.52 -10.80
CA VAL A 38 -12.40 4.51 -11.16
C VAL A 38 -12.74 3.27 -11.98
N LYS A 39 -13.96 2.74 -11.78
CA LYS A 39 -14.52 1.66 -12.60
C LYS A 39 -15.90 2.06 -13.08
N ILE A 40 -16.24 1.61 -14.30
CA ILE A 40 -17.54 1.90 -14.94
C ILE A 40 -18.59 0.86 -14.51
N LYS A 41 -18.20 -0.41 -14.33
CA LYS A 41 -19.12 -1.52 -14.01
C LYS A 41 -18.48 -2.55 -13.07
N GLY A 42 -19.32 -3.33 -12.40
CA GLY A 42 -18.94 -4.40 -11.47
C GLY A 42 -18.65 -3.88 -10.06
N PHE A 43 -17.79 -4.59 -9.32
CA PHE A 43 -17.39 -4.23 -7.96
C PHE A 43 -16.73 -2.86 -7.89
N THR A 44 -17.06 -2.13 -6.82
CA THR A 44 -16.50 -0.81 -6.57
C THR A 44 -15.00 -0.91 -6.25
N VAL A 45 -14.28 0.17 -6.55
CA VAL A 45 -12.83 0.24 -6.28
C VAL A 45 -12.52 0.11 -4.80
N ILE A 46 -13.35 0.68 -3.93
CA ILE A 46 -13.16 0.62 -2.49
C ILE A 46 -13.36 -0.81 -1.95
N GLU A 47 -14.28 -1.60 -2.49
CA GLU A 47 -14.47 -3.01 -2.08
C GLU A 47 -13.23 -3.86 -2.42
N ILE A 48 -12.67 -3.69 -3.63
CA ILE A 48 -11.47 -4.42 -4.06
C ILE A 48 -10.27 -3.99 -3.19
N PHE A 49 -10.13 -2.69 -2.93
CA PHE A 49 -9.07 -2.16 -2.07
C PHE A 49 -9.20 -2.64 -0.63
N GLN A 50 -10.41 -2.65 -0.06
CA GLN A 50 -10.68 -3.16 1.28
C GLN A 50 -10.35 -4.66 1.41
N TYR A 51 -10.72 -5.46 0.42
CA TYR A 51 -10.33 -6.87 0.37
C TYR A 51 -8.81 -7.04 0.38
N LEU A 52 -8.10 -6.34 -0.49
CA LEU A 52 -6.63 -6.40 -0.56
C LEU A 52 -5.98 -5.96 0.76
N PHE A 53 -6.48 -4.89 1.36
CA PHE A 53 -5.98 -4.38 2.63
C PHE A 53 -6.22 -5.40 3.76
N MET A 54 -7.39 -6.03 3.80
CA MET A 54 -7.71 -7.10 4.75
C MET A 54 -6.75 -8.29 4.64
N LEU A 55 -6.39 -8.71 3.42
CA LEU A 55 -5.45 -9.82 3.21
C LEU A 55 -4.08 -9.57 3.85
N VAL A 56 -3.60 -8.32 3.87
CA VAL A 56 -2.34 -7.93 4.51
C VAL A 56 -2.39 -8.21 6.02
N PHE A 57 -3.44 -7.75 6.70
CA PHE A 57 -3.62 -7.96 8.16
C PHE A 57 -3.98 -9.40 8.52
N ALA A 58 -4.64 -10.12 7.61
CA ALA A 58 -4.93 -11.54 7.80
C ALA A 58 -3.72 -12.44 7.48
N HIS A 59 -2.61 -11.88 6.99
CA HIS A 59 -1.42 -12.59 6.52
C HIS A 59 -1.75 -13.69 5.49
N ARG A 60 -2.65 -13.37 4.54
CA ARG A 60 -3.08 -14.29 3.48
C ARG A 60 -2.70 -13.77 2.11
N SER A 61 -2.37 -14.68 1.20
CA SER A 61 -2.24 -14.36 -0.22
C SER A 61 -3.61 -14.38 -0.89
N ILE A 62 -3.75 -13.62 -1.98
CA ILE A 62 -4.95 -13.64 -2.85
C ILE A 62 -5.29 -15.08 -3.26
N TYR A 63 -4.26 -15.88 -3.59
CA TYR A 63 -4.44 -17.28 -3.98
C TYR A 63 -5.06 -18.14 -2.87
N MET A 64 -4.52 -18.04 -1.64
CA MET A 64 -5.01 -18.84 -0.52
C MET A 64 -6.45 -18.50 -0.13
N ASP A 65 -6.82 -17.22 -0.22
CA ASP A 65 -8.16 -16.78 0.16
C ASP A 65 -9.18 -17.08 -0.94
N MET A 66 -8.85 -16.87 -2.21
CA MET A 66 -9.76 -17.20 -3.32
C MET A 66 -10.01 -18.70 -3.49
N LYS A 67 -9.09 -19.57 -3.06
CA LYS A 67 -9.33 -21.02 -3.05
C LYS A 67 -10.48 -21.44 -2.11
N LYS A 68 -10.82 -20.59 -1.13
CA LYS A 68 -11.93 -20.83 -0.20
C LYS A 68 -13.27 -20.34 -0.73
N ASP A 69 -13.29 -19.72 -1.91
CA ASP A 69 -14.47 -19.13 -2.55
C ASP A 69 -15.22 -18.12 -1.65
N THR A 70 -14.48 -17.44 -0.78
CA THR A 70 -15.01 -16.45 0.16
C THR A 70 -14.99 -15.02 -0.37
N ALA A 71 -14.33 -14.79 -1.52
CA ALA A 71 -14.21 -13.46 -2.10
C ALA A 71 -15.43 -13.16 -2.99
N PRO A 72 -15.98 -11.94 -2.94
CA PRO A 72 -17.15 -11.58 -3.75
C PRO A 72 -16.83 -11.48 -5.25
N PHE A 73 -15.56 -11.53 -5.64
CA PHE A 73 -15.10 -11.42 -7.03
C PHE A 73 -13.99 -12.42 -7.36
N ALA A 74 -13.86 -12.72 -8.65
CA ALA A 74 -12.80 -13.56 -9.18
C ALA A 74 -11.44 -12.84 -9.21
N LYS A 75 -10.37 -13.64 -9.29
CA LYS A 75 -8.96 -13.22 -9.34
C LYS A 75 -8.65 -12.15 -10.38
N ASP A 76 -9.29 -12.23 -11.54
CA ASP A 76 -9.12 -11.28 -12.63
C ASP A 76 -9.51 -9.85 -12.24
N THR A 77 -10.50 -9.70 -11.35
CA THR A 77 -10.92 -8.38 -10.85
C THR A 77 -9.81 -7.72 -10.05
N VAL A 78 -9.10 -8.50 -9.24
CA VAL A 78 -7.96 -8.01 -8.43
C VAL A 78 -6.78 -7.65 -9.33
N TYR A 79 -6.42 -8.51 -10.28
CA TYR A 79 -5.29 -8.23 -11.17
C TYR A 79 -5.53 -7.05 -12.09
N ARG A 80 -6.73 -6.89 -12.66
CA ARG A 80 -7.05 -5.69 -13.45
C ARG A 80 -6.99 -4.41 -12.62
N PHE A 81 -7.34 -4.48 -11.34
CA PHE A 81 -7.22 -3.35 -10.43
C PHE A 81 -5.75 -3.00 -10.14
N LEU A 82 -4.94 -3.99 -9.73
CA LEU A 82 -3.53 -3.77 -9.39
C LEU A 82 -2.68 -3.35 -10.60
N ASN A 83 -2.95 -3.91 -11.77
CA ASN A 83 -2.18 -3.67 -12.99
C ASN A 83 -2.72 -2.50 -13.83
N SER A 84 -3.67 -1.72 -13.31
CA SER A 84 -4.22 -0.58 -14.04
C SER A 84 -3.20 0.56 -14.12
N ALA A 85 -2.64 0.77 -15.31
CA ALA A 85 -1.75 1.91 -15.60
C ALA A 85 -2.44 3.29 -15.45
N ARG A 86 -3.77 3.32 -15.33
CA ARG A 86 -4.54 4.56 -15.13
C ARG A 86 -4.52 5.05 -13.68
N ILE A 87 -4.26 4.15 -12.72
CA ILE A 87 -4.25 4.50 -11.30
C ILE A 87 -2.93 5.15 -10.94
N ASN A 88 -2.99 6.38 -10.44
CA ASN A 88 -1.82 7.09 -9.96
C ASN A 88 -1.58 6.75 -8.48
N TRP A 89 -0.87 5.66 -8.23
CA TRP A 89 -0.55 5.21 -6.87
C TRP A 89 0.25 6.23 -6.06
N LEU A 90 1.15 6.98 -6.71
CA LEU A 90 1.94 8.03 -6.05
C LEU A 90 1.03 9.15 -5.50
N ARG A 91 0.07 9.61 -6.30
CA ARG A 91 -0.94 10.59 -5.89
C ARG A 91 -1.80 10.04 -4.76
N PHE A 92 -2.17 8.76 -4.82
CA PHE A 92 -2.98 8.12 -3.79
C PHE A 92 -2.28 8.13 -2.43
N THR A 93 -1.06 7.60 -2.34
CA THR A 93 -0.34 7.53 -1.06
C THR A 93 -0.02 8.92 -0.53
N THR A 94 0.35 9.87 -1.40
CA THR A 94 0.63 11.26 -1.02
C THR A 94 -0.60 11.95 -0.41
N ARG A 95 -1.78 11.76 -1.02
CA ARG A 95 -3.03 12.35 -0.49
C ARG A 95 -3.46 11.70 0.82
N LEU A 96 -3.31 10.37 0.90
CA LEU A 96 -3.66 9.63 2.11
C LEU A 96 -2.75 10.02 3.28
N SER A 97 -1.43 10.05 3.07
CA SER A 97 -0.47 10.44 4.10
C SER A 97 -0.70 11.87 4.57
N ALA A 98 -0.88 12.83 3.65
CA ALA A 98 -1.19 14.21 3.99
C ALA A 98 -2.47 14.33 4.85
N LYS A 99 -3.51 13.55 4.52
CA LYS A 99 -4.75 13.54 5.30
C LYS A 99 -4.58 12.90 6.67
N ILE A 100 -3.82 11.81 6.78
CA ILE A 100 -3.50 11.20 8.08
C ILE A 100 -2.70 12.16 8.96
N ILE A 101 -1.68 12.81 8.39
CA ILE A 101 -0.88 13.81 9.11
C ILE A 101 -1.80 14.91 9.63
N LYS A 102 -2.61 15.51 8.75
CA LYS A 102 -3.51 16.61 9.11
C LYS A 102 -4.58 16.23 10.14
N ASP A 103 -5.23 15.08 9.97
CA ASP A 103 -6.45 14.74 10.72
C ASP A 103 -6.17 13.85 11.95
N ALA A 104 -4.95 13.34 12.12
CA ALA A 104 -4.61 12.41 13.20
C ALA A 104 -3.29 12.69 13.89
N ILE A 105 -2.26 13.17 13.18
CA ILE A 105 -0.92 13.33 13.77
C ILE A 105 -0.69 14.76 14.23
N ALA A 106 -0.90 15.77 13.39
CA ALA A 106 -0.62 17.16 13.73
C ALA A 106 -1.48 17.73 14.89
N PRO A 107 -2.80 17.48 14.98
CA PRO A 107 -3.63 18.11 16.02
C PRO A 107 -3.21 17.84 17.47
N PRO A 108 -2.83 16.61 17.87
CA PRO A 108 -2.37 16.36 19.25
C PRO A 108 -0.92 16.79 19.53
N THR A 109 -0.25 17.49 18.62
CA THR A 109 1.19 17.81 18.74
C THR A 109 1.46 19.27 19.06
N SER A 110 2.58 19.52 19.75
CA SER A 110 3.01 20.89 20.07
C SER A 110 3.39 21.65 18.80
N GLU A 111 3.07 22.94 18.75
CA GLU A 111 3.51 23.85 17.69
C GLU A 111 5.04 23.99 17.60
N GLN A 112 5.76 23.61 18.65
CA GLN A 112 7.23 23.61 18.69
C GLN A 112 7.85 22.41 17.96
N ARG A 113 7.04 21.44 17.48
CA ARG A 113 7.57 20.31 16.71
C ARG A 113 8.04 20.76 15.34
N GLU A 114 9.29 20.43 15.03
CA GLU A 114 9.84 20.65 13.70
C GLU A 114 9.37 19.56 12.75
N ASN A 115 8.79 19.98 11.62
CA ASN A 115 8.33 19.09 10.57
C ASN A 115 9.36 19.05 9.45
N VAL A 116 9.85 17.86 9.14
CA VAL A 116 10.86 17.65 8.09
C VAL A 116 10.38 16.65 7.05
N LEU A 117 10.80 16.88 5.82
CA LEU A 117 10.69 15.89 4.74
C LEU A 117 12.03 15.19 4.58
N ILE A 118 12.00 13.87 4.64
CA ILE A 118 13.17 13.01 4.49
C ILE A 118 13.10 12.34 3.13
N ILE A 119 14.18 12.46 2.38
CA ILE A 119 14.38 11.75 1.11
C ILE A 119 15.58 10.85 1.30
N ASP A 120 15.37 9.55 1.12
CA ASP A 120 16.43 8.55 1.18
C ASP A 120 16.21 7.49 0.11
N ASP A 121 17.30 6.97 -0.42
CA ASP A 121 17.25 5.97 -1.48
C ASP A 121 17.79 4.61 -1.01
N SER A 122 17.02 3.56 -1.30
CA SER A 122 17.32 2.19 -0.88
C SER A 122 17.35 1.25 -2.06
N VAL A 123 18.13 0.18 -1.95
CA VAL A 123 18.16 -0.86 -2.98
C VAL A 123 16.88 -1.69 -2.93
N PHE A 124 16.19 -1.82 -4.05
CA PHE A 124 14.98 -2.64 -4.19
C PHE A 124 15.27 -3.88 -5.04
N GLU A 125 15.60 -4.98 -4.36
CA GLU A 125 16.04 -6.23 -4.96
C GLU A 125 14.89 -6.98 -5.69
N ARG A 126 15.19 -7.46 -6.90
CA ARG A 126 14.30 -8.25 -7.75
C ARG A 126 15.00 -9.47 -8.38
N ASN A 127 16.04 -10.00 -7.73
CA ASN A 127 16.89 -11.10 -8.22
C ASN A 127 16.17 -12.35 -8.76
N ARG A 128 14.96 -12.66 -8.28
CA ARG A 128 14.18 -13.84 -8.72
C ARG A 128 13.15 -13.54 -9.81
N SER A 129 13.11 -12.31 -10.30
CA SER A 129 12.07 -11.86 -11.23
C SER A 129 12.48 -12.12 -12.67
N LYS A 130 11.60 -12.78 -13.44
CA LYS A 130 11.88 -13.15 -14.84
C LYS A 130 11.32 -12.18 -15.89
N LYS A 131 10.29 -11.40 -15.53
CA LYS A 131 9.57 -10.49 -16.42
C LYS A 131 9.26 -9.20 -15.67
N VAL A 132 10.22 -8.29 -15.65
CA VAL A 132 10.09 -6.98 -15.02
C VAL A 132 10.65 -5.95 -15.99
N GLU A 133 9.80 -5.02 -16.41
CA GLU A 133 10.21 -3.92 -17.28
C GLU A 133 11.24 -3.04 -16.58
N LEU A 134 12.25 -2.60 -17.34
CA LEU A 134 13.33 -1.72 -16.87
C LEU A 134 14.17 -2.28 -15.70
N LEU A 135 14.13 -3.59 -15.48
CA LEU A 135 14.98 -4.26 -14.49
C LEU A 135 16.45 -4.06 -14.87
N THR A 136 17.22 -3.44 -13.98
CA THR A 136 18.64 -3.14 -14.19
C THR A 136 19.53 -3.86 -13.17
N LYS A 137 20.83 -3.92 -13.45
CA LYS A 137 21.85 -4.43 -12.54
C LYS A 137 22.38 -3.26 -11.69
N VAL A 138 22.03 -3.23 -10.42
CA VAL A 138 22.43 -2.20 -9.45
C VAL A 138 23.57 -2.74 -8.58
N PHE A 139 24.56 -1.91 -8.29
CA PHE A 139 25.57 -2.23 -7.28
C PHE A 139 25.03 -1.91 -5.88
N ASP A 140 24.91 -2.92 -5.03
CA ASP A 140 24.59 -2.77 -3.62
C ASP A 140 25.87 -2.45 -2.85
N HIS A 141 26.04 -1.18 -2.47
CA HIS A 141 27.20 -0.74 -1.71
C HIS A 141 27.27 -1.32 -0.28
N ALA A 142 26.13 -1.70 0.30
CA ALA A 142 26.08 -2.29 1.64
C ALA A 142 26.55 -3.75 1.61
N LYS A 143 26.12 -4.53 0.61
CA LYS A 143 26.53 -5.93 0.43
C LYS A 143 27.77 -6.12 -0.45
N ARG A 144 28.25 -5.04 -1.09
CA ARG A 144 29.36 -5.03 -2.06
C ARG A 144 29.18 -6.06 -3.19
N ASN A 145 27.95 -6.20 -3.69
CA ASN A 145 27.65 -7.10 -4.79
C ASN A 145 26.70 -6.45 -5.81
N TYR A 146 26.66 -7.01 -7.01
CA TYR A 146 25.66 -6.61 -7.99
C TYR A 146 24.40 -7.43 -7.81
N ILE A 147 23.25 -6.76 -7.88
CA ILE A 147 21.94 -7.39 -7.86
C ILE A 147 21.08 -6.87 -9.00
N TYR A 148 20.08 -7.64 -9.40
CA TYR A 148 19.02 -7.17 -10.28
C TYR A 148 17.95 -6.48 -9.45
N GLY A 149 17.62 -5.23 -9.78
CA GLY A 149 16.70 -4.42 -9.00
C GLY A 149 16.56 -3.00 -9.48
N PHE A 150 16.16 -2.12 -8.56
CA PHE A 150 15.96 -0.69 -8.76
C PHE A 150 16.57 0.09 -7.58
N ARG A 151 16.82 1.40 -7.75
CA ARG A 151 16.96 2.31 -6.62
C ARG A 151 15.57 2.83 -6.25
N MET A 152 15.10 2.55 -5.05
CA MET A 152 13.82 3.05 -4.54
C MET A 152 14.06 4.35 -3.79
N LEU A 153 13.66 5.47 -4.39
CA LEU A 153 13.66 6.77 -3.73
C LEU A 153 12.40 6.89 -2.89
N THR A 154 12.56 7.09 -1.59
CA THR A 154 11.47 7.17 -0.62
C THR A 154 11.32 8.59 -0.10
N LEU A 155 10.08 9.04 0.04
CA LEU A 155 9.74 10.31 0.70
C LEU A 155 8.99 9.99 1.99
N GLY A 156 9.50 10.50 3.10
CA GLY A 156 8.87 10.44 4.41
C GLY A 156 8.66 11.83 5.00
N TRP A 157 7.69 11.93 5.89
CA TRP A 157 7.48 13.10 6.74
C TRP A 157 7.76 12.70 8.19
N LEU A 158 8.42 13.57 8.95
CA LEU A 158 8.77 13.36 10.35
C LEU A 158 8.50 14.64 11.15
N ASP A 159 7.92 14.53 12.34
CA ASP A 159 7.67 15.65 13.28
C ASP A 159 8.59 15.63 14.52
N GLY A 160 9.73 14.94 14.42
CA GLY A 160 10.66 14.67 15.52
C GLY A 160 10.33 13.44 16.36
N ASN A 161 9.11 12.86 16.27
CA ASN A 161 8.74 11.66 17.03
C ASN A 161 8.00 10.60 16.20
N THR A 162 7.28 11.02 15.17
CA THR A 162 6.40 10.18 14.35
C THR A 162 6.86 10.24 12.91
N PHE A 163 7.25 9.10 12.35
CA PHE A 163 7.55 8.98 10.93
C PHE A 163 6.31 8.52 10.16
N MET A 164 5.97 9.24 9.08
CA MET A 164 4.91 8.88 8.14
C MET A 164 5.51 8.68 6.73
N PRO A 165 5.44 7.46 6.15
CA PRO A 165 5.79 7.27 4.75
C PRO A 165 4.79 8.00 3.85
N VAL A 166 5.29 8.85 2.95
CA VAL A 166 4.46 9.65 2.05
C VAL A 166 4.28 8.93 0.72
N ASN A 167 5.38 8.60 0.05
CA ASN A 167 5.37 7.89 -1.22
C ASN A 167 6.76 7.32 -1.56
N SER A 168 6.86 6.59 -2.68
CA SER A 168 8.13 6.12 -3.21
C SER A 168 8.07 5.95 -4.73
N ILE A 169 9.23 6.04 -5.39
CA ILE A 169 9.40 5.77 -6.82
C ILE A 169 10.56 4.80 -7.03
N LEU A 170 10.46 3.97 -8.08
CA LEU A 170 11.54 3.10 -8.51
C LEU A 170 12.30 3.78 -9.65
N LEU A 171 13.59 4.00 -9.43
CA LEU A 171 14.53 4.54 -10.39
C LEU A 171 15.32 3.40 -11.03
N CYS A 172 15.36 3.42 -12.35
CA CYS A 172 16.21 2.53 -13.13
C CYS A 172 17.54 3.25 -13.37
N LEU A 173 18.64 2.53 -13.27
CA LEU A 173 19.93 3.06 -13.70
C LEU A 173 19.93 3.05 -15.23
N GLN A 174 20.28 4.18 -15.82
CA GLN A 174 20.60 4.26 -17.24
C GLN A 174 22.05 3.76 -17.38
N ASP A 175 22.29 2.81 -18.28
CA ASP A 175 23.63 2.35 -18.60
C ASP A 175 24.47 3.57 -19.04
N ILE A 176 25.51 3.91 -18.28
CA ILE A 176 26.59 4.84 -18.71
C ILE A 176 27.70 3.98 -19.29
#